data_AF-A0A7G5GQD5-F1
#
_entry.id   AF-A0A7G5GQD5-F1
#
_cell.length_a   1.000
_cell.length_b   1.000
_cell.length_c   1.000
_cell.angle_alpha   90.00
_cell.angle_beta   90.00
_cell.angle_gamma   90.00
#
_symmetry.space_group_name_H-M   'P 1'
#
loop_
_entity.id
_entity.type
_entity.pdbx_description
1 polymer ?
#
loop_
_entity_poly.entity_id
_entity_poly.type
_entity_poly.pdbx_seq_one_letter_code
_entity_poly.pdbx_strand_id
1 'polypeptide(L)'
;MCFRRYFQKRRAEKQLKRLTEAERQAILKESPLDVFWAQGTGFAILKKDEPDSAKSYVHGIDEMDGRFAEDWIIRKYLLANHENRDKVCIGIIIFGAALGGIMSFFTGRNSGQASYFAATAPVKAITLPLPFPTDVRYQASPDSTVLLGTVKHEPGLFTISAFDRATAKKLWQLPFIGNVVGQTSRHVLVYEAKTSTVHFINPRTGETTRKVSPEPAPLTSPSSLYAGMAFTDDLYLTTKPLYQDVIANRQTDTSWKIGITAKSWVNNETVWFLPPVKQIVITDYQPIIKGNKVLVINTEQKIGEGHSYQIVSLKTGEELHRSVTEGTYYPLNNDLFIERTNAFVRRLDPFTQQETWRLNGDFSCGQVWQHGEQISIISRHPTGTRNTVRIVNSVSGKLRTQFDLPFINEADIKGAYLTSYNQLFLHFEQSDFSNPGTLLYDYWVRYDPQTQKALWRTDFHSESISSLLPFLTL
;
A
#
# COMPACT_ATOMS: atom_id res chain seq x y z
N MET A 1 -18.48 1.59 19.87
CA MET A 1 -17.64 0.38 20.13
C MET A 1 -16.21 0.48 19.58
N CYS A 2 -15.91 1.28 18.53
CA CYS A 2 -14.58 1.36 17.92
C CYS A 2 -13.48 2.06 18.75
N PHE A 3 -13.81 3.06 19.58
CA PHE A 3 -12.84 3.64 20.52
C PHE A 3 -12.27 2.61 21.50
N ARG A 4 -13.10 1.67 21.95
CA ARG A 4 -12.69 0.58 22.85
C ARG A 4 -11.67 -0.34 22.17
N ARG A 5 -11.91 -0.73 20.92
CA ARG A 5 -10.97 -1.55 20.13
C ARG A 5 -9.65 -0.82 19.83
N TYR A 6 -9.70 0.48 19.54
CA TYR A 6 -8.49 1.30 19.35
C TYR A 6 -7.65 1.40 20.63
N PHE A 7 -8.26 1.70 21.77
CA PHE A 7 -7.56 1.74 23.05
C PHE A 7 -7.08 0.35 23.50
N GLN A 8 -7.84 -0.72 23.23
CA GLN A 8 -7.42 -2.10 23.49
C GLN A 8 -6.19 -2.48 22.67
N LYS A 9 -6.15 -2.16 21.37
CA LYS A 9 -4.98 -2.36 20.51
C LYS A 9 -3.77 -1.58 21.00
N ARG A 10 -3.92 -0.29 21.27
CA ARG A 10 -2.83 0.57 21.78
C ARG A 10 -2.32 0.14 23.16
N ARG A 11 -3.20 -0.43 24.00
CA ARG A 11 -2.85 -0.98 25.31
C ARG A 11 -2.12 -2.32 25.17
N ALA A 12 -2.58 -3.20 24.28
CA ALA A 12 -1.90 -4.46 23.97
C ALA A 12 -0.49 -4.22 23.42
N GLU A 13 -0.30 -3.22 22.54
CA GLU A 13 1.02 -2.82 22.05
C GLU A 13 1.94 -2.28 23.15
N LYS A 14 1.41 -1.44 24.05
CA LYS A 14 2.17 -0.96 25.21
C LYS A 14 2.52 -2.09 26.19
N GLN A 15 1.63 -3.07 26.36
CA GLN A 15 1.90 -4.24 27.20
C GLN A 15 2.95 -5.14 26.57
N LEU A 16 2.83 -5.45 25.28
CA LEU A 16 3.80 -6.24 24.52
C LEU A 16 5.23 -5.69 24.66
N LYS A 17 5.39 -4.36 24.54
CA LYS A 17 6.68 -3.67 24.71
C LYS A 17 7.26 -3.72 26.13
N ARG A 18 6.45 -4.08 27.13
CA ARG A 18 6.86 -4.15 28.55
C ARG A 18 7.06 -5.57 29.06
N LEU A 19 6.66 -6.59 28.28
CA LEU A 19 6.84 -7.98 28.68
C LEU A 19 8.32 -8.35 28.67
N THR A 20 8.75 -9.02 29.73
CA THR A 20 10.04 -9.71 29.79
C THR A 20 10.00 -10.99 28.95
N GLU A 21 11.17 -11.51 28.57
CA GLU A 21 11.24 -12.73 27.77
C GLU A 21 10.58 -13.94 28.47
N ALA A 22 10.73 -14.06 29.79
CA ALA A 22 10.06 -15.10 30.56
C ALA A 22 8.53 -15.02 30.49
N GLU A 23 7.96 -13.81 30.52
CA GLU A 23 6.51 -13.60 30.39
C GLU A 23 6.02 -13.86 28.96
N ARG A 24 6.84 -13.53 27.95
CA ARG A 24 6.53 -13.82 26.54
C ARG A 24 6.44 -15.33 26.31
N GLN A 25 7.42 -16.09 26.80
CA GLN A 25 7.44 -17.55 26.69
C GLN A 25 6.28 -18.21 27.45
N ALA A 26 5.91 -17.69 28.62
CA ALA A 26 4.73 -18.16 29.35
C ALA A 26 3.43 -17.98 28.53
N ILE A 27 3.26 -16.81 27.90
CA ILE A 27 2.10 -16.53 27.05
C ILE A 27 2.07 -17.43 25.80
N LEU A 28 3.20 -17.61 25.12
CA LEU A 28 3.29 -18.49 23.95
C LEU A 28 2.98 -19.93 24.31
N LYS A 29 3.41 -20.39 25.49
CA LYS A 29 3.08 -21.73 25.99
C LYS A 29 1.59 -21.91 26.24
N GLU A 30 0.94 -20.92 26.86
CA GLU A 30 -0.51 -20.94 27.17
C GLU A 30 -1.41 -20.69 25.95
N SER A 31 -0.90 -20.01 24.92
CA SER A 31 -1.65 -19.73 23.70
C SER A 31 -2.07 -21.02 22.99
N PRO A 32 -3.29 -21.11 22.43
CA PRO A 32 -3.70 -22.22 21.58
C PRO A 32 -3.03 -22.21 20.20
N LEU A 33 -2.24 -21.18 19.90
CA LEU A 33 -1.54 -20.98 18.64
C LEU A 33 -0.04 -21.23 18.80
N ASP A 34 0.59 -21.68 17.72
CA ASP A 34 2.03 -21.91 17.64
C ASP A 34 2.62 -21.39 16.32
N VAL A 35 3.93 -21.15 16.33
CA VAL A 35 4.70 -20.70 15.16
C VAL A 35 5.33 -21.91 14.48
N PHE A 36 5.11 -22.03 13.17
CA PHE A 36 5.67 -23.09 12.34
C PHE A 36 6.50 -22.50 11.20
N TRP A 37 7.71 -23.02 10.98
CA TRP A 37 8.52 -22.63 9.83
C TRP A 37 8.30 -23.59 8.67
N ALA A 38 7.85 -23.06 7.53
CA ALA A 38 7.66 -23.82 6.31
C ALA A 38 8.72 -23.41 5.26
N GLN A 39 9.54 -24.38 4.85
CA GLN A 39 10.63 -24.17 3.91
C GLN A 39 10.10 -23.66 2.57
N GLY A 40 10.52 -22.46 2.16
CA GLY A 40 10.09 -21.82 0.91
C GLY A 40 8.86 -20.91 0.99
N THR A 41 8.15 -20.87 2.14
CA THR A 41 6.93 -20.05 2.30
C THR A 41 6.92 -19.15 3.53
N GLY A 42 7.93 -19.23 4.40
CA GLY A 42 8.04 -18.37 5.59
C GLY A 42 7.45 -19.00 6.86
N PHE A 43 7.19 -18.15 7.87
CA PHE A 43 6.52 -18.58 9.10
C PHE A 43 5.00 -18.63 8.90
N ALA A 44 4.37 -19.67 9.44
CA ALA A 44 2.94 -19.84 9.53
C ALA A 44 2.50 -19.93 10.99
N ILE A 45 1.26 -19.53 11.28
CA ILE A 45 0.68 -19.72 12.61
C ILE A 45 -0.31 -20.87 12.54
N LEU A 46 -0.09 -21.89 13.36
CA LEU A 46 -0.94 -23.07 13.45
C LEU A 46 -1.71 -23.03 14.76
N LYS A 47 -2.82 -23.76 14.82
CA LYS A 47 -3.39 -24.13 16.11
C LYS A 47 -2.66 -25.35 16.64
N LYS A 48 -2.36 -25.38 17.93
CA LYS A 48 -1.63 -26.49 18.56
C LYS A 48 -2.38 -27.81 18.51
N ASP A 49 -3.71 -27.76 18.51
CA ASP A 49 -4.60 -28.92 18.42
C ASP A 49 -4.83 -29.39 16.97
N GLU A 50 -4.39 -28.62 15.97
CA GLU A 50 -4.49 -28.97 14.55
C GLU A 50 -3.20 -28.53 13.80
N PRO A 51 -2.06 -29.23 14.00
CA PRO A 51 -0.77 -28.86 13.42
C PRO A 51 -0.66 -29.31 11.96
N ASP A 52 -1.63 -28.91 11.14
CA ASP A 52 -1.64 -29.15 9.70
C ASP A 52 -1.27 -27.87 8.95
N SER A 53 -0.10 -27.87 8.31
CA SER A 53 0.39 -26.72 7.54
C SER A 53 -0.54 -26.29 6.40
N ALA A 54 -1.38 -27.20 5.87
CA ALA A 54 -2.39 -26.89 4.86
C ALA A 54 -3.63 -26.18 5.44
N LYS A 55 -3.78 -26.20 6.78
CA LYS A 55 -4.88 -25.57 7.53
C LYS A 55 -4.39 -24.45 8.43
N SER A 56 -3.28 -23.81 8.06
CA SER A 56 -2.69 -22.78 8.91
C SER A 56 -3.69 -21.65 9.19
N TYR A 57 -3.67 -21.18 10.44
CA TYR A 57 -4.55 -20.09 10.88
C TYR A 57 -4.16 -18.76 10.24
N VAL A 58 -2.87 -18.60 9.90
CA VAL A 58 -2.34 -17.49 9.11
C VAL A 58 -1.21 -18.04 8.21
N HIS A 59 -1.37 -17.86 6.89
CA HIS A 59 -0.33 -18.16 5.89
C HIS A 59 0.51 -16.92 5.59
N GLY A 60 1.79 -17.15 5.25
CA GLY A 60 2.64 -16.11 4.64
C GLY A 60 2.79 -14.87 5.52
N ILE A 61 2.92 -15.05 6.83
CA ILE A 61 3.66 -14.05 7.60
C ILE A 61 5.04 -14.11 6.96
N ASP A 62 5.42 -13.05 6.24
CA ASP A 62 6.56 -12.95 5.32
C ASP A 62 7.86 -13.58 5.88
N GLU A 63 8.97 -13.55 5.13
CA GLU A 63 10.32 -13.96 5.59
C GLU A 63 10.87 -13.18 6.83
N MET A 64 10.01 -12.67 7.70
CA MET A 64 10.30 -12.06 8.97
C MET A 64 10.56 -13.11 10.05
N ASP A 65 11.63 -12.87 10.81
CA ASP A 65 11.97 -13.46 12.11
C ASP A 65 10.78 -14.08 12.87
N GLY A 66 10.96 -15.30 13.37
CA GLY A 66 9.96 -16.04 14.16
C GLY A 66 9.41 -15.22 15.33
N ARG A 67 10.19 -14.25 15.82
CA ARG A 67 9.77 -13.29 16.84
C ARG A 67 8.57 -12.42 16.45
N PHE A 68 8.38 -12.14 15.16
CA PHE A 68 7.22 -11.39 14.67
C PHE A 68 5.95 -12.25 14.68
N ALA A 69 6.06 -13.53 14.30
CA ALA A 69 4.97 -14.49 14.41
C ALA A 69 4.58 -14.72 15.89
N GLU A 70 5.57 -14.82 16.78
CA GLU A 70 5.36 -14.87 18.23
C GLU A 70 4.66 -13.60 18.76
N ASP A 71 5.13 -12.41 18.36
CA ASP A 71 4.52 -11.13 18.73
C ASP A 71 3.05 -11.06 18.29
N TRP A 72 2.74 -11.60 17.12
CA TRP A 72 1.38 -11.68 16.63
C TRP A 72 0.51 -12.57 17.53
N ILE A 73 1.02 -13.75 17.91
CA ILE A 73 0.34 -14.66 18.84
C ILE A 73 0.11 -13.98 20.20
N ILE A 74 1.13 -13.33 20.76
CA ILE A 74 1.05 -12.63 22.04
C ILE A 74 0.02 -11.49 21.96
N ARG A 75 -0.02 -10.71 20.86
CA ARG A 75 -1.04 -9.66 20.66
C ARG A 75 -2.45 -10.24 20.68
N LYS A 76 -2.68 -11.36 19.98
CA LYS A 76 -3.99 -12.03 19.96
C LYS A 76 -4.38 -12.55 21.34
N TYR A 77 -3.43 -13.16 22.06
CA TYR A 77 -3.64 -13.64 23.42
C TYR A 77 -4.00 -12.52 24.39
N LEU A 78 -3.25 -11.41 24.37
CA LEU A 78 -3.53 -10.24 25.21
C LEU A 78 -4.91 -9.64 24.91
N LEU A 79 -5.27 -9.52 23.63
CA LEU A 79 -6.58 -9.00 23.22
C LEU A 79 -7.73 -9.90 23.68
N ALA A 80 -7.60 -11.22 23.55
CA ALA A 80 -8.61 -12.18 23.98
C ALA A 80 -8.82 -12.20 25.50
N ASN A 81 -7.74 -12.10 26.29
CA ASN A 81 -7.83 -12.08 27.75
C ASN A 81 -8.44 -10.79 28.31
N HIS A 82 -8.33 -9.66 27.60
CA HIS A 82 -9.04 -8.42 27.98
C HIS A 82 -10.55 -8.51 27.72
N GLU A 83 -11.00 -9.18 26.65
CA GLU A 83 -12.43 -9.36 26.37
C GLU A 83 -13.13 -10.22 27.43
N ASN A 84 -12.43 -11.18 28.06
CA ASN A 84 -12.97 -12.01 29.13
C ASN A 84 -13.07 -11.28 30.48
N ARG A 85 -12.16 -10.35 30.79
CA ARG A 85 -12.25 -9.53 32.03
C ARG A 85 -13.41 -8.54 32.00
N ASP A 86 -13.72 -7.97 30.83
CA ASP A 86 -14.81 -7.00 30.71
C ASP A 86 -16.22 -7.64 30.81
N LYS A 87 -16.35 -8.96 30.60
CA LYS A 87 -17.62 -9.69 30.79
C LYS A 87 -17.95 -9.91 32.28
N VAL A 88 -16.94 -9.97 33.15
CA VAL A 88 -17.13 -10.15 34.60
C VAL A 88 -17.64 -8.87 35.27
N CYS A 89 -17.33 -7.68 34.73
CA CYS A 89 -17.83 -6.41 35.26
C CYS A 89 -19.28 -6.06 34.88
N ILE A 90 -19.90 -6.79 33.94
CA ILE A 90 -21.32 -6.58 33.56
C ILE A 90 -22.29 -7.34 34.49
N GLY A 91 -21.78 -8.24 35.33
CA GLY A 91 -22.59 -9.01 36.30
C GLY A 91 -23.06 -8.26 37.55
N ILE A 92 -22.67 -7.00 37.76
CA ILE A 92 -22.99 -6.23 38.99
C ILE A 92 -24.05 -5.12 38.75
N ILE A 93 -24.50 -4.89 37.51
CA ILE A 93 -25.58 -3.93 37.20
C ILE A 93 -26.87 -4.67 36.81
N ILE A 94 -27.27 -5.65 37.62
CA ILE A 94 -28.63 -6.21 37.63
C ILE A 94 -29.32 -5.61 38.84
N PHE A 95 -29.90 -4.41 38.73
CA PHE A 95 -31.01 -4.00 39.59
C PHE A 95 -31.82 -2.78 39.09
N GLY A 96 -31.48 -2.16 37.95
CA GLY A 96 -32.11 -0.88 37.52
C GLY A 96 -33.00 -0.89 36.27
N ALA A 97 -33.11 -1.98 35.49
CA ALA A 97 -33.65 -1.89 34.13
C ALA A 97 -34.81 -2.85 33.81
N ALA A 98 -35.66 -3.16 34.78
CA ALA A 98 -36.91 -3.90 34.54
C ALA A 98 -38.05 -3.05 33.92
N LEU A 99 -37.82 -1.77 33.59
CA LEU A 99 -38.86 -0.87 33.06
C LEU A 99 -38.54 -0.20 31.71
N GLY A 100 -37.41 -0.51 31.08
CA GLY A 100 -37.05 0.02 29.74
C GLY A 100 -37.29 -0.94 28.57
N GLY A 101 -37.87 -2.11 28.83
CA GLY A 101 -37.82 -3.29 27.94
C GLY A 101 -38.77 -3.31 26.73
N ILE A 102 -39.56 -2.25 26.49
CA ILE A 102 -40.57 -2.29 25.40
C ILE A 102 -40.32 -1.23 24.30
N MET A 103 -39.43 -0.26 24.50
CA MET A 103 -39.06 0.73 23.46
C MET A 103 -37.81 0.33 22.64
N SER A 104 -37.08 -0.72 23.04
CA SER A 104 -35.86 -1.19 22.36
C SER A 104 -36.10 -2.24 21.27
N PHE A 105 -37.32 -2.74 21.11
CA PHE A 105 -37.62 -3.78 20.11
C PHE A 105 -37.82 -3.24 18.68
N PHE A 106 -38.02 -1.93 18.51
CA PHE A 106 -38.10 -1.29 17.18
C PHE A 106 -36.82 -0.57 16.74
N THR A 107 -35.88 -0.30 17.64
CA THR A 107 -34.58 0.33 17.31
C THR A 107 -33.47 -0.68 17.01
N GLY A 108 -33.69 -1.97 17.31
CA GLY A 108 -32.72 -3.06 17.08
C GLY A 108 -32.66 -3.63 15.65
N ARG A 109 -33.53 -3.18 14.71
CA ARG A 109 -33.49 -3.64 13.31
C ARG A 109 -32.73 -2.74 12.35
N ASN A 110 -32.25 -1.57 12.79
CA ASN A 110 -31.49 -0.63 11.95
C ASN A 110 -30.02 -0.42 12.39
N SER A 111 -29.53 -1.10 13.42
CA SER A 111 -28.15 -0.93 13.90
C SER A 111 -27.08 -1.68 13.09
N GLY A 112 -27.47 -2.31 11.98
CA GLY A 112 -26.57 -2.94 11.01
C GLY A 112 -26.28 -2.12 9.75
N GLN A 113 -26.89 -0.93 9.59
CA GLN A 113 -26.66 -0.06 8.43
C GLN A 113 -25.89 1.21 8.85
N ALA A 114 -24.64 1.29 8.37
CA ALA A 114 -23.70 2.41 8.32
C ALA A 114 -22.44 2.24 9.19
N SER A 115 -21.45 1.51 8.66
CA SER A 115 -20.07 1.54 9.18
C SER A 115 -19.04 1.97 8.12
N TYR A 116 -19.48 2.61 7.04
CA TYR A 116 -18.60 3.20 6.02
C TYR A 116 -19.27 4.44 5.38
N PHE A 117 -18.45 5.33 4.80
CA PHE A 117 -18.92 6.60 4.24
C PHE A 117 -19.95 6.39 3.11
N ALA A 118 -20.99 7.22 3.06
CA ALA A 118 -22.05 7.14 2.05
C ALA A 118 -22.83 5.81 2.01
N ALA A 119 -22.85 5.01 3.08
CA ALA A 119 -23.58 3.73 3.11
C ALA A 119 -25.07 3.83 2.72
N THR A 120 -25.71 4.96 3.06
CA THR A 120 -27.13 5.25 2.74
C THR A 120 -27.34 5.91 1.38
N ALA A 121 -26.28 6.24 0.64
CA ALA A 121 -26.40 6.81 -0.70
C ALA A 121 -26.96 5.78 -1.68
N PRO A 122 -27.81 6.19 -2.65
CA PRO A 122 -28.29 5.30 -3.69
C PRO A 122 -27.13 4.62 -4.42
N VAL A 123 -27.22 3.31 -4.62
CA VAL A 123 -26.24 2.56 -5.42
C VAL A 123 -26.62 2.66 -6.89
N LYS A 124 -25.69 3.10 -7.73
CA LYS A 124 -25.87 3.21 -9.17
C LYS A 124 -24.78 2.40 -9.87
N ALA A 125 -25.19 1.46 -10.73
CA ALA A 125 -24.26 0.84 -11.65
C ALA A 125 -23.77 1.88 -12.66
N ILE A 126 -22.46 2.10 -12.75
CA ILE A 126 -21.91 2.86 -13.86
C ILE A 126 -21.78 1.92 -15.05
N THR A 127 -22.67 2.06 -16.03
CA THR A 127 -22.43 1.51 -17.36
C THR A 127 -21.36 2.36 -18.02
N LEU A 128 -20.11 1.95 -17.86
CA LEU A 128 -19.03 2.51 -18.63
C LEU A 128 -19.07 1.80 -20.00
N PRO A 129 -19.46 2.46 -21.11
CA PRO A 129 -19.33 1.88 -22.44
C PRO A 129 -17.84 1.82 -22.76
N LEU A 130 -17.19 0.75 -22.34
CA LEU A 130 -15.73 0.66 -22.40
C LEU A 130 -15.28 -0.07 -23.64
N PRO A 131 -14.35 0.53 -24.41
CA PRO A 131 -13.61 -0.23 -25.40
C PRO A 131 -12.56 -1.15 -24.75
N PHE A 132 -12.40 -1.13 -23.42
CA PHE A 132 -11.51 -1.98 -22.64
C PHE A 132 -12.30 -3.06 -21.88
N PRO A 133 -11.82 -4.32 -21.86
CA PRO A 133 -12.38 -5.37 -21.02
C PRO A 133 -12.48 -4.99 -19.52
N THR A 134 -13.61 -5.29 -18.88
CA THR A 134 -13.91 -4.89 -17.50
C THR A 134 -13.46 -5.88 -16.43
N ASP A 135 -13.05 -7.07 -16.84
CA ASP A 135 -12.53 -8.17 -16.01
C ASP A 135 -11.02 -8.08 -15.78
N VAL A 136 -10.37 -7.02 -16.29
CA VAL A 136 -8.93 -6.86 -16.33
C VAL A 136 -8.45 -5.70 -15.44
N ARG A 137 -7.37 -5.89 -14.69
CA ARG A 137 -6.70 -4.79 -13.96
C ARG A 137 -5.72 -4.07 -14.86
N TYR A 138 -5.73 -2.75 -14.85
CA TYR A 138 -4.92 -1.96 -15.75
C TYR A 138 -3.80 -1.20 -15.05
N GLN A 139 -2.62 -1.23 -15.66
CA GLN A 139 -1.49 -0.36 -15.34
C GLN A 139 -0.92 0.25 -16.61
N ALA A 140 -0.34 1.45 -16.52
CA ALA A 140 0.28 2.11 -17.67
C ALA A 140 1.67 1.55 -17.97
N SER A 141 2.09 1.58 -19.23
CA SER A 141 3.48 1.40 -19.65
C SER A 141 4.36 2.57 -19.17
N PRO A 142 5.71 2.45 -19.21
CA PRO A 142 6.63 3.51 -18.80
C PRO A 142 6.38 4.87 -19.48
N ASP A 143 6.04 4.85 -20.77
CA ASP A 143 5.71 6.05 -21.56
C ASP A 143 4.23 6.45 -21.49
N SER A 144 3.43 5.70 -20.73
CA SER A 144 1.99 5.87 -20.56
C SER A 144 1.15 5.82 -21.84
N THR A 145 1.70 5.30 -22.95
CA THR A 145 0.99 5.17 -24.24
C THR A 145 0.22 3.85 -24.38
N VAL A 146 0.60 2.85 -23.58
CA VAL A 146 0.00 1.52 -23.56
C VAL A 146 -0.60 1.25 -22.18
N LEU A 147 -1.75 0.59 -22.14
CA LEU A 147 -2.32 0.03 -20.93
C LEU A 147 -2.09 -1.49 -20.93
N LEU A 148 -1.42 -1.98 -19.89
CA LEU A 148 -1.21 -3.39 -19.63
C LEU A 148 -2.37 -3.88 -18.79
N GLY A 149 -3.10 -4.83 -19.33
CA GLY A 149 -4.21 -5.50 -18.68
C GLY A 149 -3.79 -6.85 -18.12
N THR A 150 -4.04 -7.10 -16.84
CA THR A 150 -3.82 -8.40 -16.19
C THR A 150 -5.14 -9.04 -15.75
N VAL A 151 -5.34 -10.30 -16.16
CA VAL A 151 -6.46 -11.15 -15.71
C VAL A 151 -5.89 -12.21 -14.78
N LYS A 152 -6.36 -12.24 -13.52
CA LYS A 152 -5.94 -13.22 -12.52
C LYS A 152 -6.72 -14.51 -12.71
N HIS A 153 -6.01 -15.64 -12.85
CA HIS A 153 -6.61 -16.98 -12.87
C HIS A 153 -6.44 -17.68 -11.51
N GLU A 154 -5.23 -17.59 -10.94
CA GLU A 154 -4.86 -18.14 -9.64
C GLU A 154 -3.89 -17.16 -8.93
N PRO A 155 -3.60 -17.33 -7.62
CA PRO A 155 -2.54 -16.56 -6.98
C PRO A 155 -1.22 -16.64 -7.77
N GLY A 156 -0.74 -15.51 -8.31
CA GLY A 156 0.52 -15.44 -9.05
C GLY A 156 0.46 -15.80 -10.55
N LEU A 157 -0.71 -16.19 -11.09
CA LEU A 157 -0.89 -16.59 -12.49
C LEU A 157 -1.82 -15.63 -13.22
N PHE A 158 -1.25 -14.83 -14.15
CA PHE A 158 -2.00 -13.83 -14.89
C PHE A 158 -1.87 -13.97 -16.40
N THR A 159 -2.98 -13.80 -17.12
CA THR A 159 -2.94 -13.49 -18.56
C THR A 159 -2.67 -12.01 -18.71
N ILE A 160 -1.68 -11.65 -19.53
CA ILE A 160 -1.26 -10.27 -19.73
C ILE A 160 -1.53 -9.88 -21.18
N SER A 161 -2.28 -8.81 -21.37
CA SER A 161 -2.57 -8.20 -22.66
C SER A 161 -2.17 -6.73 -22.65
N ALA A 162 -1.95 -6.16 -23.83
CA ALA A 162 -1.75 -4.72 -23.97
C ALA A 162 -2.79 -4.10 -24.87
N PHE A 163 -3.12 -2.86 -24.56
CA PHE A 163 -4.07 -2.04 -25.29
C PHE A 163 -3.47 -0.68 -25.56
N ASP A 164 -3.69 -0.16 -26.76
CA ASP A 164 -3.34 1.23 -27.07
C ASP A 164 -4.22 2.15 -26.22
N ARG A 165 -3.61 3.04 -25.43
CA ARG A 165 -4.38 3.86 -24.47
C ARG A 165 -5.37 4.80 -25.15
N ALA A 166 -5.02 5.33 -26.33
CA ALA A 166 -5.84 6.33 -27.02
C ALA A 166 -7.02 5.72 -27.77
N THR A 167 -6.80 4.56 -28.40
CA THR A 167 -7.80 3.90 -29.25
C THR A 167 -8.47 2.71 -28.58
N ALA A 168 -7.94 2.27 -27.44
CA ALA A 168 -8.34 1.07 -26.72
C ALA A 168 -8.25 -0.25 -27.49
N LYS A 169 -7.64 -0.21 -28.68
CA LYS A 169 -7.42 -1.40 -29.48
C LYS A 169 -6.41 -2.32 -28.78
N LYS A 170 -6.77 -3.60 -28.65
CA LYS A 170 -5.83 -4.63 -28.20
C LYS A 170 -4.65 -4.70 -29.17
N LEU A 171 -3.44 -4.54 -28.64
CA LEU A 171 -2.19 -4.59 -29.39
C LEU A 171 -1.68 -6.03 -29.46
N TRP A 172 -1.61 -6.70 -28.30
CA TRP A 172 -1.08 -8.06 -28.18
C TRP A 172 -1.58 -8.74 -26.91
N GLN A 173 -1.33 -10.05 -26.81
CA GLN A 173 -1.46 -10.87 -25.62
C GLN A 173 -0.26 -11.81 -25.55
N LEU A 174 0.33 -11.98 -24.36
CA LEU A 174 1.45 -12.89 -24.19
C LEU A 174 1.00 -14.35 -24.40
N PRO A 175 1.84 -15.19 -25.03
CA PRO A 175 1.52 -16.61 -25.27
C PRO A 175 1.72 -17.48 -24.03
N PHE A 176 2.10 -16.89 -22.89
CA PHE A 176 2.31 -17.57 -21.61
C PHE A 176 1.63 -16.80 -20.47
N ILE A 177 1.45 -17.49 -19.35
CA ILE A 177 0.92 -16.93 -18.11
C ILE A 177 2.11 -16.47 -17.26
N GLY A 178 2.02 -15.28 -16.68
CA GLY A 178 3.08 -14.73 -15.84
C GLY A 178 2.58 -13.65 -14.91
N ASN A 179 3.48 -13.06 -14.14
CA ASN A 179 3.20 -11.92 -13.28
C ASN A 179 4.03 -10.72 -13.74
N VAL A 180 3.43 -9.53 -13.83
CA VAL A 180 4.23 -8.32 -14.07
C VAL A 180 4.96 -7.97 -12.78
N VAL A 181 6.29 -8.06 -12.81
CA VAL A 181 7.14 -7.84 -11.62
C VAL A 181 7.75 -6.46 -11.56
N GLY A 182 7.69 -5.72 -12.66
CA GLY A 182 8.16 -4.34 -12.74
C GLY A 182 8.31 -3.85 -14.16
N GLN A 183 9.00 -2.74 -14.32
CA GLN A 183 9.26 -2.12 -15.62
C GLN A 183 10.61 -1.40 -15.62
N THR A 184 11.23 -1.35 -16.79
CA THR A 184 12.40 -0.48 -17.08
C THR A 184 11.93 0.73 -17.88
N SER A 185 12.83 1.61 -18.29
CA SER A 185 12.49 2.72 -19.21
C SER A 185 11.95 2.27 -20.57
N ARG A 186 12.13 0.99 -20.94
CA ARG A 186 11.81 0.45 -22.27
C ARG A 186 10.96 -0.81 -22.25
N HIS A 187 11.02 -1.58 -21.17
CA HIS A 187 10.44 -2.91 -21.11
C HIS A 187 9.49 -3.06 -19.92
N VAL A 188 8.50 -3.91 -20.11
CA VAL A 188 7.72 -4.50 -19.02
C VAL A 188 8.41 -5.80 -18.64
N LEU A 189 8.61 -6.03 -17.35
CA LEU A 189 9.23 -7.26 -16.85
C LEU A 189 8.14 -8.22 -16.42
N VAL A 190 8.12 -9.40 -17.04
CA VAL A 190 7.14 -10.45 -16.75
C VAL A 190 7.84 -11.69 -16.25
N TYR A 191 7.51 -12.12 -15.05
CA TYR A 191 8.00 -13.38 -14.48
C TYR A 191 7.09 -14.54 -14.88
N GLU A 192 7.67 -15.58 -15.48
CA GLU A 192 7.02 -16.85 -15.79
C GLU A 192 7.49 -17.92 -14.80
N ALA A 193 6.61 -18.29 -13.86
CA ALA A 193 6.92 -19.23 -12.80
C ALA A 193 7.27 -20.64 -13.30
N LYS A 194 6.66 -21.08 -14.41
CA LYS A 194 6.87 -22.42 -14.97
C LYS A 194 8.31 -22.65 -15.41
N THR A 195 8.95 -21.61 -15.94
CA THR A 195 10.30 -21.69 -16.49
C THR A 195 11.31 -20.96 -15.64
N SER A 196 10.91 -20.39 -14.49
CA SER A 196 11.80 -19.60 -13.65
C SER A 196 12.51 -18.50 -14.48
N THR A 197 11.73 -17.74 -15.25
CA THR A 197 12.28 -16.80 -16.25
C THR A 197 11.65 -15.42 -16.11
N VAL A 198 12.49 -14.38 -16.20
CA VAL A 198 12.04 -12.99 -16.39
C VAL A 198 12.16 -12.63 -17.87
N HIS A 199 11.04 -12.24 -18.46
CA HIS A 199 10.94 -11.78 -19.84
C HIS A 199 10.90 -10.26 -19.89
N PHE A 200 11.76 -9.67 -20.73
CA PHE A 200 11.75 -8.25 -21.05
C PHE A 200 10.86 -8.07 -22.27
N ILE A 201 9.67 -7.52 -22.05
CA ILE A 201 8.62 -7.39 -23.07
C ILE A 201 8.59 -5.95 -23.56
N ASN A 202 8.63 -5.77 -24.89
CA ASN A 202 8.32 -4.48 -25.49
C ASN A 202 6.82 -4.15 -25.25
N PRO A 203 6.48 -3.05 -24.56
CA PRO A 203 5.09 -2.75 -24.22
C PRO A 203 4.20 -2.53 -25.44
N ARG A 204 4.75 -2.08 -26.57
CA ARG A 204 3.98 -1.79 -27.79
C ARG A 204 3.77 -3.02 -28.66
N THR A 205 4.79 -3.86 -28.82
CA THR A 205 4.75 -5.00 -29.77
C THR A 205 4.50 -6.35 -29.10
N GLY A 206 4.75 -6.49 -27.80
CA GLY A 206 4.64 -7.75 -27.06
C GLY A 206 5.84 -8.68 -27.30
N GLU A 207 6.82 -8.25 -28.08
CA GLU A 207 8.02 -9.02 -28.38
C GLU A 207 8.90 -9.16 -27.13
N THR A 208 9.39 -10.37 -26.88
CA THR A 208 10.41 -10.62 -25.86
C THR A 208 11.78 -10.29 -26.41
N THR A 209 12.39 -9.21 -25.89
CA THR A 209 13.72 -8.74 -26.34
C THR A 209 14.86 -9.39 -25.58
N ARG A 210 14.61 -9.85 -24.34
CA ARG A 210 15.58 -10.52 -23.47
C ARG A 210 14.88 -11.48 -22.52
N LYS A 211 15.56 -12.58 -22.18
CA LYS A 211 15.16 -13.53 -21.13
C LYS A 211 16.29 -13.68 -20.12
N VAL A 212 15.94 -13.79 -18.84
CA VAL A 212 16.89 -14.10 -17.76
C VAL A 212 16.38 -15.32 -17.00
N SER A 213 17.21 -16.35 -16.93
CA SER A 213 16.90 -17.64 -16.28
C SER A 213 18.17 -18.23 -15.63
N PRO A 214 18.09 -18.77 -14.40
CA PRO A 214 16.95 -18.66 -13.50
C PRO A 214 16.70 -17.20 -13.10
N GLU A 215 15.49 -16.87 -12.65
CA GLU A 215 15.21 -15.55 -12.11
C GLU A 215 16.12 -15.26 -10.90
N PRO A 216 16.62 -14.02 -10.76
CA PRO A 216 17.35 -13.66 -9.55
C PRO A 216 16.41 -13.57 -8.34
N ALA A 217 16.81 -14.21 -7.23
CA ALA A 217 16.20 -13.94 -5.92
C ALA A 217 16.39 -12.46 -5.54
N PRO A 218 15.35 -11.73 -5.05
CA PRO A 218 14.10 -12.22 -4.44
C PRO A 218 12.82 -12.06 -5.28
N LEU A 219 12.88 -12.15 -6.62
CA LEU A 219 11.67 -12.00 -7.47
C LEU A 219 10.56 -13.03 -7.20
N THR A 220 10.84 -14.07 -6.41
CA THR A 220 9.92 -15.12 -5.98
C THR A 220 8.99 -14.72 -4.83
N SER A 221 9.26 -13.60 -4.13
CA SER A 221 8.43 -13.11 -3.02
C SER A 221 7.57 -11.91 -3.45
N PRO A 222 6.23 -12.03 -3.48
CA PRO A 222 5.33 -10.93 -3.84
C PRO A 222 5.57 -9.66 -3.02
N SER A 223 5.82 -9.78 -1.70
CA SER A 223 6.07 -8.63 -0.82
C SER A 223 7.37 -7.88 -1.16
N SER A 224 8.40 -8.59 -1.64
CA SER A 224 9.66 -7.98 -2.07
C SER A 224 9.52 -7.15 -3.37
N LEU A 225 8.60 -7.55 -4.25
CA LEU A 225 8.34 -6.88 -5.53
C LEU A 225 7.65 -5.52 -5.36
N TYR A 226 6.66 -5.41 -4.46
CA TYR A 226 5.80 -4.23 -4.40
C TYR A 226 6.44 -3.00 -3.72
N ALA A 227 7.41 -3.18 -2.83
CA ALA A 227 8.01 -2.07 -2.07
C ALA A 227 9.54 -1.97 -2.16
N GLY A 228 10.22 -2.91 -2.81
CA GLY A 228 11.68 -3.04 -2.65
C GLY A 228 12.51 -3.35 -3.88
N MET A 229 11.95 -3.28 -5.09
CA MET A 229 12.74 -3.50 -6.31
C MET A 229 12.55 -2.41 -7.36
N ALA A 230 13.63 -2.13 -8.07
CA ALA A 230 13.64 -1.22 -9.22
C ALA A 230 14.54 -1.80 -10.31
N PHE A 231 14.25 -1.47 -11.57
CA PHE A 231 14.83 -2.20 -12.69
C PHE A 231 15.36 -1.27 -13.78
N THR A 232 16.52 -1.63 -14.31
CA THR A 232 17.03 -1.15 -15.60
C THR A 232 17.20 -2.34 -16.54
N ASP A 233 17.56 -2.05 -17.79
CA ASP A 233 17.84 -3.11 -18.77
C ASP A 233 19.10 -3.92 -18.38
N ASP A 234 20.03 -3.33 -17.61
CA ASP A 234 21.32 -3.93 -17.24
C ASP A 234 21.39 -4.42 -15.78
N LEU A 235 20.69 -3.70 -14.89
CA LEU A 235 20.75 -3.90 -13.45
C LEU A 235 19.34 -4.06 -12.87
N TYR A 236 19.27 -4.71 -11.72
CA TYR A 236 18.13 -4.61 -10.82
C TYR A 236 18.62 -4.22 -9.44
N LEU A 237 17.81 -3.40 -8.77
CA LEU A 237 18.05 -2.91 -7.44
C LEU A 237 17.13 -3.65 -6.49
N THR A 238 17.68 -4.08 -5.37
CA THR A 238 16.91 -4.66 -4.27
C THR A 238 17.15 -3.84 -3.02
N THR A 239 16.08 -3.35 -2.42
CA THR A 239 16.05 -2.91 -1.04
C THR A 239 15.57 -4.11 -0.23
N LYS A 240 16.40 -4.61 0.68
CA LYS A 240 15.89 -5.54 1.70
C LYS A 240 15.25 -4.67 2.79
N PRO A 241 13.99 -4.91 3.18
CA PRO A 241 13.38 -4.16 4.28
C PRO A 241 14.26 -4.29 5.53
N LEU A 242 14.60 -3.13 6.12
CA LEU A 242 15.27 -3.04 7.40
C LEU A 242 14.29 -3.46 8.50
N TYR A 243 14.36 -4.72 8.93
CA TYR A 243 13.78 -5.06 10.23
C TYR A 243 14.62 -4.44 11.33
N GLN A 244 13.91 -3.91 12.34
CA GLN A 244 14.46 -3.30 13.54
C GLN A 244 15.50 -4.24 14.16
N ASP A 245 16.73 -3.73 14.31
CA ASP A 245 17.70 -4.20 15.29
C ASP A 245 17.80 -5.74 15.38
N VAL A 246 18.48 -6.39 14.43
CA VAL A 246 19.03 -7.74 14.69
C VAL A 246 20.14 -7.60 15.72
N ILE A 247 19.75 -7.52 16.98
CA ILE A 247 20.64 -7.58 18.14
C ILE A 247 20.73 -9.04 18.54
N ALA A 248 21.75 -9.73 18.02
CA ALA A 248 22.17 -11.01 18.57
C ALA A 248 23.16 -10.73 19.71
N ASN A 249 22.91 -11.24 20.91
CA ASN A 249 23.84 -11.11 22.05
C ASN A 249 24.24 -9.67 22.42
N ARG A 250 23.32 -8.70 22.32
CA ARG A 250 23.59 -7.27 22.60
C ARG A 250 24.61 -6.62 21.66
N GLN A 251 24.94 -7.26 20.54
CA GLN A 251 25.76 -6.69 19.48
C GLN A 251 24.95 -6.61 18.19
N THR A 252 25.16 -5.54 17.42
CA THR A 252 24.56 -5.40 16.08
C THR A 252 25.11 -6.50 15.18
N ASP A 253 24.24 -7.36 14.67
CA ASP A 253 24.63 -8.34 13.66
C ASP A 253 24.95 -7.60 12.34
N THR A 254 26.23 -7.60 11.97
CA THR A 254 26.74 -6.99 10.73
C THR A 254 26.87 -7.98 9.58
N SER A 255 26.53 -9.25 9.79
CA SER A 255 26.61 -10.29 8.76
C SER A 255 25.56 -10.11 7.65
N TRP A 256 24.48 -9.38 7.93
CA TRP A 256 23.45 -9.05 6.97
C TRP A 256 23.74 -7.72 6.27
N LYS A 257 23.92 -7.78 4.94
CA LYS A 257 24.00 -6.60 4.07
C LYS A 257 22.61 -5.99 3.89
N ILE A 258 22.13 -5.30 4.92
CA ILE A 258 20.88 -4.56 4.83
C ILE A 258 21.15 -3.22 4.14
N GLY A 259 20.43 -2.88 3.08
CA GLY A 259 20.71 -1.69 2.28
C GLY A 259 20.22 -1.84 0.85
N ILE A 260 20.67 -0.95 -0.04
CA ILE A 260 20.32 -1.00 -1.46
C ILE A 260 21.44 -1.70 -2.19
N THR A 261 21.11 -2.81 -2.84
CA THR A 261 22.06 -3.58 -3.63
C THR A 261 21.68 -3.45 -5.09
N ALA A 262 22.63 -3.05 -5.94
CA ALA A 262 22.48 -3.21 -7.38
C ALA A 262 23.19 -4.48 -7.84
N LYS A 263 22.49 -5.26 -8.66
CA LYS A 263 22.98 -6.51 -9.20
C LYS A 263 22.82 -6.56 -10.70
N SER A 264 23.74 -7.24 -11.38
CA SER A 264 23.70 -7.45 -12.82
C SER A 264 22.69 -8.52 -13.19
N TRP A 265 21.86 -8.26 -14.21
CA TRP A 265 20.98 -9.28 -14.79
C TRP A 265 21.73 -10.43 -15.48
N VAL A 266 23.02 -10.24 -15.83
CA VAL A 266 23.80 -11.23 -16.59
C VAL A 266 24.27 -12.38 -15.69
N ASN A 267 24.77 -12.06 -14.51
CA ASN A 267 25.44 -13.01 -13.63
C ASN A 267 25.01 -12.92 -12.16
N ASN A 268 24.02 -12.08 -11.82
CA ASN A 268 23.53 -11.86 -10.43
C ASN A 268 24.65 -11.35 -9.48
N GLU A 269 25.78 -10.90 -10.00
CA GLU A 269 26.85 -10.33 -9.20
C GLU A 269 26.45 -8.95 -8.67
N THR A 270 26.86 -8.66 -7.44
CA THR A 270 26.68 -7.35 -6.83
C THR A 270 27.62 -6.35 -7.50
N VAL A 271 27.07 -5.36 -8.18
CA VAL A 271 27.84 -4.28 -8.82
C VAL A 271 28.25 -3.26 -7.77
N TRP A 272 27.31 -2.89 -6.89
CA TRP A 272 27.58 -2.07 -5.72
C TRP A 272 26.54 -2.33 -4.63
N PHE A 273 26.91 -1.98 -3.42
CA PHE A 273 26.07 -2.06 -2.24
C PHE A 273 26.14 -0.73 -1.51
N LEU A 274 24.99 -0.10 -1.32
CA LEU A 274 24.83 1.07 -0.47
C LEU A 274 24.43 0.59 0.93
N PRO A 275 25.36 0.59 1.90
CA PRO A 275 25.05 0.21 3.28
C PRO A 275 24.06 1.21 3.90
N PRO A 276 23.32 0.81 4.94
CA PRO A 276 22.24 1.60 5.54
C PRO A 276 22.79 2.71 6.45
N VAL A 277 24.06 3.07 6.28
CA VAL A 277 24.89 3.77 7.27
C VAL A 277 24.17 5.05 7.68
N LYS A 278 23.77 5.07 8.96
CA LYS A 278 23.09 6.15 9.71
C LYS A 278 21.56 6.17 9.73
N GLN A 279 20.83 5.26 9.10
CA GLN A 279 19.35 5.34 9.10
C GLN A 279 18.69 3.96 9.16
N ILE A 280 17.85 3.75 10.18
CA ILE A 280 16.79 2.74 10.11
C ILE A 280 15.73 3.34 9.20
N VAL A 281 15.84 3.02 7.92
CA VAL A 281 14.97 3.45 6.85
C VAL A 281 13.84 2.45 6.71
N ILE A 282 12.60 2.91 6.84
CA ILE A 282 11.48 2.23 6.21
C ILE A 282 11.42 2.73 4.77
N THR A 283 11.60 1.82 3.80
CA THR A 283 11.37 2.11 2.38
C THR A 283 9.96 1.68 2.02
N ASP A 284 9.01 2.61 2.03
CA ASP A 284 7.62 2.32 1.59
C ASP A 284 7.44 2.41 0.07
N TYR A 285 8.45 2.97 -0.63
CA TYR A 285 8.39 3.19 -2.08
C TYR A 285 9.53 2.45 -2.79
N GLN A 286 9.19 1.88 -3.96
CA GLN A 286 10.20 1.35 -4.89
C GLN A 286 11.20 2.47 -5.26
N PRO A 287 12.51 2.17 -5.35
CA PRO A 287 13.48 3.14 -5.85
C PRO A 287 13.13 3.61 -7.27
N ILE A 288 13.34 4.90 -7.56
CA ILE A 288 13.01 5.47 -8.87
C ILE A 288 14.31 5.74 -9.63
N ILE A 289 14.41 5.21 -10.84
CA ILE A 289 15.62 5.32 -11.66
C ILE A 289 15.39 6.34 -12.78
N LYS A 290 16.24 7.37 -12.85
CA LYS A 290 16.22 8.38 -13.92
C LYS A 290 17.64 8.58 -14.46
N GLY A 291 17.91 8.02 -15.63
CA GLY A 291 19.25 8.00 -16.21
C GLY A 291 20.24 7.27 -15.30
N ASN A 292 21.36 7.92 -14.96
CA ASN A 292 22.38 7.36 -14.07
C ASN A 292 22.14 7.65 -12.57
N LYS A 293 20.92 8.03 -12.18
CA LYS A 293 20.58 8.40 -10.81
C LYS A 293 19.45 7.52 -10.29
N VAL A 294 19.51 7.20 -9.01
CA VAL A 294 18.50 6.43 -8.28
C VAL A 294 18.00 7.30 -7.14
N LEU A 295 16.70 7.56 -7.12
CA LEU A 295 16.01 8.20 -6.03
C LEU A 295 15.54 7.14 -5.04
N VAL A 296 15.89 7.35 -3.78
CA VAL A 296 15.52 6.51 -2.64
C VAL A 296 14.74 7.38 -1.68
N ILE A 297 13.55 6.95 -1.29
CA ILE A 297 12.68 7.71 -0.39
C ILE A 297 12.61 6.97 0.94
N ASN A 298 13.01 7.68 1.99
CA ASN A 298 13.05 7.18 3.36
C ASN A 298 11.86 7.75 4.11
N THR A 299 10.82 6.94 4.28
CA THR A 299 9.54 7.37 4.84
C THR A 299 9.52 7.43 6.35
N GLU A 300 10.51 6.88 7.04
CA GLU A 300 10.69 7.11 8.47
C GLU A 300 12.17 7.01 8.83
N GLN A 301 12.64 7.86 9.76
CA GLN A 301 13.97 7.79 10.34
C GLN A 301 13.89 7.73 11.86
N LYS A 302 14.49 6.70 12.47
CA LYS A 302 14.62 6.62 13.93
C LYS A 302 15.63 7.63 14.52
N ILE A 303 16.59 8.10 13.73
CA ILE A 303 17.67 9.00 14.19
C ILE A 303 17.55 10.31 13.42
N GLY A 304 17.31 11.42 14.14
CA GLY A 304 17.24 12.77 13.57
C GLY A 304 15.84 13.32 13.27
N GLU A 305 14.78 12.53 13.50
CA GLU A 305 13.35 12.86 13.29
C GLU A 305 13.00 13.42 11.89
N GLY A 306 12.19 12.69 11.12
CA GLY A 306 11.63 13.19 9.84
C GLY A 306 11.79 12.23 8.67
N HIS A 307 11.43 12.71 7.49
CA HIS A 307 11.54 11.97 6.23
C HIS A 307 12.76 12.45 5.45
N SER A 308 13.32 11.59 4.61
CA SER A 308 14.33 12.03 3.63
C SER A 308 14.12 11.42 2.28
N TYR A 309 14.79 12.00 1.29
CA TYR A 309 15.15 11.27 0.10
C TYR A 309 16.65 11.39 -0.17
N GLN A 310 17.19 10.41 -0.87
CA GLN A 310 18.58 10.35 -1.30
C GLN A 310 18.62 10.15 -2.81
N ILE A 311 19.59 10.76 -3.45
CA ILE A 311 19.96 10.48 -4.83
C ILE A 311 21.30 9.78 -4.81
N VAL A 312 21.35 8.58 -5.39
CA VAL A 312 22.60 7.82 -5.51
C VAL A 312 22.93 7.54 -6.97
N SER A 313 24.22 7.40 -7.26
CA SER A 313 24.72 7.02 -8.57
C SER A 313 24.31 5.58 -8.88
N LEU A 314 23.60 5.38 -10.00
CA LEU A 314 23.26 4.03 -10.47
C LEU A 314 24.49 3.19 -10.81
N LYS A 315 25.61 3.83 -11.18
CA LYS A 315 26.86 3.14 -11.54
C LYS A 315 27.69 2.71 -10.34
N THR A 316 27.75 3.55 -9.30
CA THR A 316 28.72 3.40 -8.20
C THR A 316 28.07 3.20 -6.84
N GLY A 317 26.76 3.47 -6.71
CA GLY A 317 26.07 3.50 -5.42
C GLY A 317 26.43 4.72 -4.56
N GLU A 318 27.28 5.63 -5.04
CA GLU A 318 27.71 6.82 -4.31
C GLU A 318 26.54 7.78 -4.08
N GLU A 319 26.42 8.30 -2.86
CA GLU A 319 25.44 9.35 -2.55
C GLU A 319 25.82 10.65 -3.24
N LEU A 320 24.94 11.11 -4.13
CA LEU A 320 25.08 12.36 -4.86
C LEU A 320 24.37 13.51 -4.15
N HIS A 321 23.29 13.20 -3.44
CA HIS A 321 22.50 14.18 -2.71
C HIS A 321 21.64 13.51 -1.63
N ARG A 322 21.35 14.26 -0.57
CA ARG A 322 20.38 13.90 0.46
C ARG A 322 19.63 15.14 0.90
N SER A 323 18.32 15.01 1.05
CA SER A 323 17.46 16.03 1.65
C SER A 323 16.75 15.45 2.86
N VAL A 324 16.84 16.12 4.01
CA VAL A 324 16.18 15.72 5.25
C VAL A 324 15.22 16.83 5.66
N THR A 325 13.94 16.51 5.78
CA THR A 325 12.87 17.46 6.07
C THR A 325 11.83 16.85 7.01
N GLU A 326 11.06 17.72 7.66
CA GLU A 326 9.84 17.30 8.38
C GLU A 326 8.71 16.86 7.43
N GLY A 327 8.79 17.21 6.15
CA GLY A 327 7.77 16.90 5.14
C GLY A 327 7.79 15.46 4.68
N THR A 328 6.63 14.86 4.41
CA THR A 328 6.51 13.53 3.81
C THR A 328 6.59 13.64 2.30
N TYR A 329 7.29 12.69 1.67
CA TYR A 329 7.45 12.62 0.23
C TYR A 329 6.49 11.61 -0.41
N TYR A 330 5.97 11.97 -1.57
CA TYR A 330 5.04 11.19 -2.37
C TYR A 330 5.57 11.10 -3.80
N PRO A 331 6.10 9.94 -4.22
CA PRO A 331 6.30 9.64 -5.64
C PRO A 331 4.94 9.30 -6.26
N LEU A 332 4.49 10.12 -7.19
CA LEU A 332 3.25 9.95 -7.93
C LEU A 332 3.56 9.62 -9.40
N ASN A 333 2.52 9.30 -10.19
CA ASN A 333 2.66 8.93 -11.59
C ASN A 333 3.28 10.05 -12.45
N ASN A 334 3.85 9.68 -13.61
CA ASN A 334 4.49 10.61 -14.56
C ASN A 334 5.64 11.43 -13.95
N ASP A 335 6.50 10.79 -13.16
CA ASP A 335 7.66 11.41 -12.48
C ASP A 335 7.30 12.61 -11.59
N LEU A 336 6.07 12.67 -11.08
CA LEU A 336 5.67 13.71 -10.14
C LEU A 336 6.19 13.38 -8.74
N PHE A 337 6.98 14.28 -8.17
CA PHE A 337 7.48 14.14 -6.82
C PHE A 337 6.97 15.29 -5.95
N ILE A 338 6.18 14.94 -4.95
CA ILE A 338 5.51 15.89 -4.06
C ILE A 338 6.11 15.78 -2.66
N GLU A 339 6.35 16.94 -2.06
CA GLU A 339 6.61 17.04 -0.62
C GLU A 339 5.43 17.73 0.06
N ARG A 340 4.99 17.18 1.18
CA ARG A 340 3.94 17.75 2.03
C ARG A 340 4.45 17.93 3.44
N THR A 341 4.49 19.17 3.90
CA THR A 341 4.67 19.52 5.32
C THR A 341 3.31 19.86 5.93
N ASN A 342 3.28 20.29 7.19
CA ASN A 342 2.05 20.86 7.77
C ASN A 342 1.71 22.25 7.18
N ALA A 343 2.69 22.94 6.59
CA ALA A 343 2.56 24.34 6.14
C ALA A 343 2.50 24.51 4.62
N PHE A 344 2.92 23.51 3.85
CA PHE A 344 2.86 23.55 2.40
C PHE A 344 2.77 22.17 1.75
N VAL A 345 2.30 22.17 0.51
CA VAL A 345 2.52 21.09 -0.46
C VAL A 345 3.27 21.68 -1.65
N ARG A 346 4.34 21.01 -2.10
CA ARG A 346 5.09 21.46 -3.28
C ARG A 346 5.42 20.32 -4.21
N ARG A 347 5.57 20.65 -5.48
CA ARG A 347 6.20 19.80 -6.48
C ARG A 347 7.63 20.25 -6.69
N LEU A 348 8.56 19.30 -6.68
CA LEU A 348 9.94 19.52 -7.05
C LEU A 348 10.42 18.38 -7.95
N ASP A 349 11.45 18.62 -8.76
CA ASP A 349 12.24 17.53 -9.35
C ASP A 349 13.33 17.14 -8.34
N PRO A 350 13.34 15.92 -7.79
CA PRO A 350 14.31 15.51 -6.77
C PRO A 350 15.73 15.34 -7.33
N PHE A 351 15.89 15.23 -8.65
CA PHE A 351 17.19 15.05 -9.32
C PHE A 351 17.88 16.37 -9.66
N THR A 352 17.11 17.45 -9.82
CA THR A 352 17.60 18.82 -10.04
C THR A 352 17.37 19.75 -8.84
N GLN A 353 16.56 19.31 -7.87
CA GLN A 353 16.10 20.07 -6.70
C GLN A 353 15.27 21.30 -7.05
N GLN A 354 14.87 21.45 -8.31
CA GLN A 354 14.09 22.59 -8.76
C GLN A 354 12.64 22.46 -8.31
N GLU A 355 12.18 23.41 -7.50
CA GLU A 355 10.77 23.56 -7.17
C GLU A 355 10.00 24.02 -8.42
N THR A 356 8.95 23.30 -8.79
CA THR A 356 8.07 23.67 -9.91
C THR A 356 6.96 24.59 -9.43
N TRP A 357 6.32 24.24 -8.31
CA TRP A 357 5.28 25.05 -7.68
C TRP A 357 5.15 24.67 -6.21
N ARG A 358 4.57 25.59 -5.43
CA ARG A 358 4.24 25.40 -4.01
C ARG A 358 2.88 26.01 -3.69
N LEU A 359 2.12 25.29 -2.89
CA LEU A 359 0.88 25.72 -2.28
C LEU A 359 1.09 25.84 -0.77
N ASN A 360 0.95 27.04 -0.23
CA ASN A 360 1.02 27.29 1.22
C ASN A 360 -0.36 27.15 1.85
N GLY A 361 -0.42 26.66 3.10
CA GLY A 361 -1.67 26.46 3.84
C GLY A 361 -1.53 25.43 4.95
N ASP A 362 -2.65 25.10 5.61
CA ASP A 362 -2.67 24.00 6.58
C ASP A 362 -2.90 22.66 5.87
N PHE A 363 -1.88 21.80 5.98
CA PHE A 363 -1.84 20.44 5.44
C PHE A 363 -1.59 19.38 6.51
N SER A 364 -1.91 19.71 7.77
CA SER A 364 -1.76 18.79 8.90
C SER A 364 -2.50 17.47 8.67
N CYS A 365 -1.85 16.37 9.04
CA CYS A 365 -2.33 15.00 8.82
C CYS A 365 -2.75 14.71 7.37
N GLY A 366 -2.09 15.36 6.39
CA GLY A 366 -2.51 15.29 5.01
C GLY A 366 -1.99 14.09 4.23
N GLN A 367 -2.77 13.66 3.24
CA GLN A 367 -2.40 12.66 2.24
C GLN A 367 -2.56 13.24 0.83
N VAL A 368 -1.80 12.71 -0.11
CA VAL A 368 -1.74 13.20 -1.48
C VAL A 368 -1.93 12.03 -2.44
N TRP A 369 -2.81 12.22 -3.42
CA TRP A 369 -3.04 11.26 -4.49
C TRP A 369 -3.07 11.97 -5.84
N GLN A 370 -2.81 11.22 -6.90
CA GLN A 370 -2.90 11.71 -8.26
C GLN A 370 -3.89 10.88 -9.08
N HIS A 371 -4.74 11.59 -9.83
CA HIS A 371 -5.57 11.01 -10.88
C HIS A 371 -5.41 11.86 -12.15
N GLY A 372 -4.76 11.30 -13.17
CA GLY A 372 -4.44 12.02 -14.40
C GLY A 372 -3.62 13.30 -14.12
N GLU A 373 -4.13 14.44 -14.58
CA GLU A 373 -3.52 15.77 -14.37
C GLU A 373 -3.97 16.47 -13.07
N GLN A 374 -4.60 15.75 -12.17
CA GLN A 374 -5.11 16.28 -10.90
C GLN A 374 -4.37 15.67 -9.73
N ILE A 375 -4.02 16.51 -8.77
CA ILE A 375 -3.51 16.09 -7.47
C ILE A 375 -4.58 16.45 -6.45
N SER A 376 -4.99 15.45 -5.68
CA SER A 376 -5.93 15.59 -4.58
C SER A 376 -5.17 15.52 -3.28
N ILE A 377 -5.32 16.59 -2.50
CA ILE A 377 -4.67 16.78 -1.21
C ILE A 377 -5.77 16.81 -0.18
N ILE A 378 -5.82 15.80 0.70
CA ILE A 378 -6.63 15.87 1.91
C ILE A 378 -5.76 16.38 3.04
N SER A 379 -6.34 17.17 3.93
CA SER A 379 -5.75 17.55 5.20
C SER A 379 -6.81 17.58 6.29
N ARG A 380 -6.38 17.59 7.54
CA ARG A 380 -7.28 17.90 8.66
C ARG A 380 -7.73 19.35 8.52
N HIS A 381 -9.02 19.61 8.68
CA HIS A 381 -9.51 20.98 8.81
C HIS A 381 -9.03 21.55 10.16
N PRO A 382 -8.69 22.85 10.28
CA PRO A 382 -8.17 23.44 11.52
C PRO A 382 -9.03 23.20 12.78
N THR A 383 -10.34 23.01 12.61
CA THR A 383 -11.27 22.70 13.71
C THR A 383 -11.14 21.27 14.25
N GLY A 384 -10.39 20.39 13.58
CA GLY A 384 -10.23 18.98 13.93
C GLY A 384 -11.44 18.08 13.61
N THR A 385 -12.61 18.66 13.37
CA THR A 385 -13.91 17.98 13.21
C THR A 385 -14.25 17.59 11.77
N ARG A 386 -13.43 17.98 10.81
CA ARG A 386 -13.63 17.78 9.37
C ARG A 386 -12.29 17.53 8.68
N ASN A 387 -12.36 17.08 7.44
CA ASN A 387 -11.22 17.06 6.54
C ASN A 387 -11.43 18.11 5.45
N THR A 388 -10.37 18.76 4.99
CA THR A 388 -10.40 19.64 3.81
C THR A 388 -9.74 18.92 2.66
N VAL A 389 -10.41 18.90 1.50
CA VAL A 389 -9.86 18.38 0.26
C VAL A 389 -9.61 19.52 -0.70
N ARG A 390 -8.42 19.52 -1.30
CA ARG A 390 -8.00 20.45 -2.35
C ARG A 390 -7.65 19.64 -3.59
N ILE A 391 -8.18 20.04 -4.73
CA ILE A 391 -7.84 19.46 -6.03
C ILE A 391 -7.06 20.52 -6.80
N VAL A 392 -5.81 20.22 -7.15
CA VAL A 392 -4.91 21.12 -7.87
C VAL A 392 -4.51 20.52 -9.21
N ASN A 393 -4.19 21.37 -10.18
CA ASN A 393 -3.58 20.93 -11.43
C ASN A 393 -2.14 20.44 -11.15
N SER A 394 -1.81 19.23 -11.58
CA SER A 394 -0.53 18.59 -11.28
C SER A 394 0.69 19.33 -11.86
N VAL A 395 0.51 19.98 -13.00
CA VAL A 395 1.57 20.69 -13.72
C VAL A 395 1.84 22.06 -13.13
N SER A 396 0.79 22.86 -12.95
CA SER A 396 0.87 24.28 -12.55
C SER A 396 0.69 24.53 -11.05
N GLY A 397 0.19 23.56 -10.28
CA GLY A 397 -0.17 23.76 -8.87
C GLY A 397 -1.41 24.63 -8.66
N LYS A 398 -2.08 25.08 -9.72
CA LYS A 398 -3.28 25.93 -9.62
C LYS A 398 -4.43 25.15 -8.96
N LEU A 399 -4.99 25.72 -7.90
CA LEU A 399 -6.18 25.20 -7.23
C LEU A 399 -7.37 25.20 -8.20
N ARG A 400 -7.96 24.03 -8.42
CA ARG A 400 -9.19 23.86 -9.21
C ARG A 400 -10.43 23.97 -8.32
N THR A 401 -10.42 23.28 -7.19
CA THR A 401 -11.51 23.34 -6.20
C THR A 401 -11.01 22.97 -4.80
N GLN A 402 -11.74 23.44 -3.80
CA GLN A 402 -11.55 23.11 -2.38
C GLN A 402 -12.92 22.92 -1.73
N PHE A 403 -13.05 21.91 -0.89
CA PHE A 403 -14.27 21.64 -0.14
C PHE A 403 -13.97 20.86 1.14
N ASP A 404 -14.91 20.90 2.08
CA ASP A 404 -14.82 20.11 3.30
C ASP A 404 -15.58 18.79 3.18
N LEU A 405 -15.01 17.76 3.78
CA LEU A 405 -15.63 16.48 4.02
C LEU A 405 -15.92 16.33 5.51
N PRO A 406 -16.98 15.58 5.88
CA PRO A 406 -17.13 15.06 7.22
C PRO A 406 -15.84 14.36 7.67
N PHE A 407 -15.63 14.28 8.98
CA PHE A 407 -14.49 13.53 9.47
C PHE A 407 -14.65 12.04 9.14
N ILE A 408 -13.75 11.53 8.30
CA ILE A 408 -13.74 10.12 7.86
C ILE A 408 -12.76 9.37 8.75
N ASN A 409 -13.28 8.41 9.51
CA ASN A 409 -12.55 7.71 10.57
C ASN A 409 -12.46 6.18 10.34
N GLU A 410 -13.35 5.63 9.50
CA GLU A 410 -13.56 4.18 9.34
C GLU A 410 -13.28 3.68 7.91
N ALA A 411 -13.13 4.58 6.94
CA ALA A 411 -12.77 4.24 5.56
C ALA A 411 -11.57 5.05 5.07
N ASP A 412 -10.57 4.38 4.51
CA ASP A 412 -9.43 5.05 3.91
C ASP A 412 -9.89 5.65 2.58
N ILE A 413 -10.09 6.97 2.57
CA ILE A 413 -10.19 7.71 1.32
C ILE A 413 -8.87 7.53 0.56
N LYS A 414 -8.96 7.09 -0.69
CA LYS A 414 -7.81 6.89 -1.60
C LYS A 414 -7.69 7.98 -2.64
N GLY A 415 -8.60 8.95 -2.63
CA GLY A 415 -8.51 10.11 -3.49
C GLY A 415 -9.82 10.84 -3.64
N ALA A 416 -9.70 11.99 -4.28
CA ALA A 416 -10.82 12.74 -4.83
C ALA A 416 -10.51 13.00 -6.31
N TYR A 417 -11.54 13.10 -7.13
CA TYR A 417 -11.38 13.28 -8.57
C TYR A 417 -12.47 14.20 -9.10
N LEU A 418 -12.08 15.24 -9.84
CA LEU A 418 -13.01 16.14 -10.51
C LEU A 418 -13.08 15.77 -12.00
N THR A 419 -14.23 15.32 -12.47
CA THR A 419 -14.44 15.04 -13.89
C THR A 419 -14.41 16.33 -14.74
N SER A 420 -14.30 16.18 -16.06
CA SER A 420 -14.45 17.27 -17.04
C SER A 420 -15.79 18.02 -16.93
N TYR A 421 -16.84 17.36 -16.42
CA TYR A 421 -18.16 17.95 -16.16
C TYR A 421 -18.30 18.55 -14.75
N ASN A 422 -17.19 18.81 -14.04
CA ASN A 422 -17.16 19.31 -12.66
C ASN A 422 -17.93 18.43 -11.64
N GLN A 423 -18.11 17.14 -11.94
CA GLN A 423 -18.62 16.19 -10.96
C GLN A 423 -17.47 15.68 -10.09
N LEU A 424 -17.66 15.76 -8.78
CA LEU A 424 -16.69 15.31 -7.80
C LEU A 424 -16.98 13.86 -7.40
N PHE A 425 -15.93 13.05 -7.48
CA PHE A 425 -15.92 11.65 -7.11
C PHE A 425 -14.91 11.44 -5.98
N LEU A 426 -15.30 10.71 -4.95
CA LEU A 426 -14.43 10.31 -3.85
C LEU A 426 -14.21 8.80 -3.94
N HIS A 427 -12.96 8.37 -3.88
CA HIS A 427 -12.59 6.96 -3.92
C HIS A 427 -12.32 6.45 -2.51
N PHE A 428 -12.95 5.34 -2.15
CA PHE A 428 -12.75 4.67 -0.87
C PHE A 428 -12.34 3.23 -1.11
N GLU A 429 -11.33 2.79 -0.38
CA GLU A 429 -10.79 1.46 -0.50
C GLU A 429 -10.35 0.95 0.87
N GLN A 430 -10.59 -0.32 1.16
CA GLN A 430 -10.01 -0.97 2.33
C GLN A 430 -9.53 -2.36 1.95
N SER A 431 -8.26 -2.63 2.21
CA SER A 431 -7.68 -3.96 2.04
C SER A 431 -8.32 -4.98 2.99
N ASP A 432 -8.52 -6.19 2.50
CA ASP A 432 -8.98 -7.30 3.32
C ASP A 432 -7.78 -7.94 4.03
N PHE A 433 -7.66 -7.66 5.32
CA PHE A 433 -6.60 -8.24 6.16
C PHE A 433 -6.79 -9.73 6.44
N SER A 434 -7.98 -10.30 6.17
CA SER A 434 -8.22 -11.74 6.28
C SER A 434 -7.79 -12.50 5.03
N ASN A 435 -7.66 -11.81 3.90
CA ASN A 435 -7.23 -12.39 2.62
C ASN A 435 -6.29 -11.40 1.87
N PRO A 436 -4.97 -11.46 2.13
CA PRO A 436 -3.99 -10.57 1.52
C PRO A 436 -4.08 -10.51 -0.01
N GLY A 437 -4.03 -9.30 -0.56
CA GLY A 437 -4.18 -9.07 -2.00
C GLY A 437 -5.63 -9.05 -2.50
N THR A 438 -6.60 -8.94 -1.58
CA THR A 438 -8.00 -8.64 -1.88
C THR A 438 -8.48 -7.42 -1.10
N LEU A 439 -9.59 -6.82 -1.52
CA LEU A 439 -10.19 -5.65 -0.89
C LEU A 439 -11.49 -6.00 -0.20
N LEU A 440 -11.66 -5.52 1.04
CA LEU A 440 -12.90 -5.58 1.80
C LEU A 440 -13.98 -4.71 1.14
N TYR A 441 -13.58 -3.56 0.59
CA TYR A 441 -14.42 -2.76 -0.30
C TYR A 441 -13.57 -1.85 -1.19
N ASP A 442 -14.13 -1.52 -2.35
CA ASP A 442 -13.63 -0.54 -3.32
C ASP A 442 -14.86 0.15 -3.94
N TYR A 443 -15.07 1.42 -3.63
CA TYR A 443 -16.24 2.14 -4.14
C TYR A 443 -15.94 3.60 -4.39
N TRP A 444 -16.70 4.15 -5.34
CA TRP A 444 -16.65 5.55 -5.68
C TRP A 444 -17.96 6.23 -5.32
N VAL A 445 -17.86 7.40 -4.70
CA VAL A 445 -19.00 8.20 -4.28
C VAL A 445 -19.04 9.47 -5.12
N ARG A 446 -20.16 9.72 -5.81
CA ARG A 446 -20.42 11.04 -6.35
C ARG A 446 -20.86 11.94 -5.20
N TYR A 447 -20.03 12.93 -4.88
CA TYR A 447 -20.24 13.84 -3.77
C TYR A 447 -20.58 15.24 -4.27
N ASP A 448 -21.57 15.87 -3.66
CA ASP A 448 -21.87 17.28 -3.89
C ASP A 448 -21.30 18.11 -2.74
N PRO A 449 -20.24 18.91 -2.98
CA PRO A 449 -19.63 19.73 -1.95
C PRO A 449 -20.52 20.90 -1.50
N GLN A 450 -21.50 21.34 -2.32
CA GLN A 450 -22.38 22.45 -1.95
C GLN A 450 -23.41 22.01 -0.92
N THR A 451 -24.04 20.85 -1.15
CA THR A 451 -25.04 20.29 -0.22
C THR A 451 -24.43 19.39 0.84
N GLN A 452 -23.13 19.08 0.74
CA GLN A 452 -22.40 18.13 1.59
C GLN A 452 -23.03 16.74 1.63
N LYS A 453 -23.58 16.30 0.50
CA LYS A 453 -24.27 15.00 0.38
C LYS A 453 -23.59 14.09 -0.61
N ALA A 454 -23.52 12.81 -0.25
CA ALA A 454 -23.30 11.75 -1.21
C ALA A 454 -24.57 11.62 -2.07
N LEU A 455 -24.45 11.92 -3.37
CA LEU A 455 -25.57 11.87 -4.31
C LEU A 455 -25.92 10.44 -4.69
N TRP A 456 -24.90 9.64 -4.93
CA TRP A 456 -24.96 8.20 -5.16
C TRP A 456 -23.56 7.62 -5.03
N ARG A 457 -23.47 6.30 -4.92
CA ARG A 457 -22.23 5.56 -4.97
C ARG A 457 -22.30 4.43 -5.99
N THR A 458 -21.15 4.02 -6.48
CA THR A 458 -20.98 2.78 -7.24
C THR A 458 -20.03 1.92 -6.44
N ASP A 459 -20.49 0.72 -6.11
CA ASP A 459 -19.67 -0.25 -5.41
C ASP A 459 -19.03 -1.13 -6.47
N PHE A 460 -17.71 -1.06 -6.61
CA PHE A 460 -17.00 -1.98 -7.47
C PHE A 460 -16.70 -3.22 -6.64
N HIS A 461 -17.39 -4.30 -6.95
CA HIS A 461 -17.01 -5.63 -6.47
C HIS A 461 -15.80 -6.20 -7.23
N SER A 462 -15.17 -5.41 -8.10
CA SER A 462 -14.02 -5.77 -8.93
C SER A 462 -13.06 -4.59 -9.08
N GLU A 463 -11.85 -4.76 -8.57
CA GLU A 463 -10.71 -3.83 -8.72
C GLU A 463 -10.44 -3.46 -10.18
N SER A 464 -10.76 -4.35 -11.12
CA SER A 464 -10.60 -4.14 -12.56
C SER A 464 -11.33 -2.89 -13.06
N ILE A 465 -12.59 -2.70 -12.66
CA ILE A 465 -13.40 -1.57 -13.11
C ILE A 465 -13.00 -0.27 -12.39
N SER A 466 -12.68 -0.36 -11.10
CA SER A 466 -12.21 0.79 -10.31
C SER A 466 -10.90 1.35 -10.87
N SER A 467 -9.97 0.47 -11.26
CA SER A 467 -8.69 0.86 -11.88
C SER A 467 -8.85 1.59 -13.22
N LEU A 468 -9.95 1.36 -13.93
CA LEU A 468 -10.22 1.96 -15.25
C LEU A 468 -10.73 3.40 -15.15
N LEU A 469 -11.46 3.75 -14.10
CA LEU A 469 -12.11 5.07 -13.96
C LEU A 469 -11.20 6.26 -14.23
N PRO A 470 -9.95 6.31 -13.71
CA PRO A 470 -9.02 7.41 -13.98
C PRO A 470 -8.62 7.58 -15.45
N PHE A 471 -8.75 6.53 -16.27
CA PHE A 471 -8.36 6.54 -17.69
C PHE A 471 -9.50 6.93 -18.63
N LEU A 472 -10.74 6.79 -18.17
CA LEU A 472 -11.95 6.90 -19.00
C LEU A 472 -12.65 8.25 -18.86
N THR A 473 -12.29 9.00 -17.83
CA THR A 473 -12.95 10.26 -17.45
C THR A 473 -12.12 11.50 -17.80
N LEU A 474 -11.02 11.30 -18.54
CA LEU A 474 -10.14 12.35 -19.09
C LEU A 474 -10.84 13.23 -20.13
#